data_AF-A0AAJ6ZBS6-F1
#
_entry.id   AF-A0AAJ6ZBS6-F1
#
_cell.length_a   1.000
_cell.length_b   1.000
_cell.length_c   1.000
_cell.angle_alpha   90.00
_cell.angle_beta   90.00
_cell.angle_gamma   90.00
#
_symmetry.space_group_name_H-M   'P 1'
#
loop_
_entity.id
_entity.type
_entity.pdbx_description
1 polymer ?
#
loop_
_entity_poly.entity_id
_entity_poly.type
_entity_poly.pdbx_seq_one_letter_code
_entity_poly.pdbx_strand_id
1 'polypeptide(L)'
;MKCVPALSKRNVFIYFIFLFLLYLIYLLNTCLVDEKKFNFKTFFNAHHISSYKSATIRFVSLLGYKTDDSLESKYRRLKNQNLVPTKRLPDALIIGVKKCGTRALLEFLRLHPDVRAAGSEVHFFDKFYHKGFEWYREKMPATIEGQITMEKTPSYWVTRSAPRRVYAMNPAVRLLAVVRDPVTRAISDYTQSASKRPSLPRFEDLALVNSTVGWGGTWSVVDASWPPVRLGVYARPLRRWLRRFPRSRLLLISGERLVADPAAEMARVQEFLGLKRLITDKHFYFNSTKGFPCLLKSEGKSTPHCLGKTKGRNHPYIDPVTIERLREYYRPFNERFYELSGINFGWP
;
A
#
# COMPACT_ATOMS: atom_id res chain seq x y z
N MET A 1 -36.96 -1.64 -69.28
CA MET A 1 -37.04 -2.38 -68.00
C MET A 1 -35.97 -3.48 -68.00
N LYS A 2 -34.95 -3.39 -67.13
CA LYS A 2 -34.02 -4.49 -66.84
C LYS A 2 -34.10 -4.74 -65.33
N CYS A 3 -34.49 -5.96 -64.94
CA CYS A 3 -34.61 -6.38 -63.55
C CYS A 3 -33.22 -6.54 -62.91
N VAL A 4 -33.01 -5.91 -61.77
CA VAL A 4 -31.84 -6.15 -60.90
C VAL A 4 -32.15 -7.37 -60.03
N PRO A 5 -31.28 -8.39 -59.94
CA PRO A 5 -31.57 -9.58 -59.14
C PRO A 5 -31.45 -9.26 -57.65
N ALA A 6 -32.48 -9.63 -56.89
CA ALA A 6 -32.47 -9.55 -55.43
C ALA A 6 -31.40 -10.51 -54.87
N LEU A 7 -30.35 -9.97 -54.26
CA LEU A 7 -29.38 -10.77 -53.53
C LEU A 7 -30.07 -11.46 -52.35
N SER A 8 -30.07 -12.79 -52.39
CA SER A 8 -30.56 -13.65 -51.31
C SER A 8 -29.92 -13.26 -49.97
N LYS A 9 -30.73 -13.23 -48.90
CA LYS A 9 -30.28 -12.97 -47.51
C LYS A 9 -29.09 -13.86 -47.09
N ARG A 10 -28.96 -15.04 -47.71
CA ARG A 10 -27.82 -15.96 -47.50
C ARG A 10 -26.51 -15.40 -48.04
N ASN A 11 -26.54 -14.68 -49.17
CA ASN A 11 -25.35 -14.05 -49.75
C ASN A 11 -24.88 -12.87 -48.90
N VAL A 12 -25.81 -12.05 -48.39
CA VAL A 12 -25.47 -10.94 -47.49
C VAL A 12 -24.78 -11.45 -46.22
N PHE A 13 -25.30 -12.53 -45.63
CA PHE A 13 -24.71 -13.15 -44.43
C PHE A 13 -23.29 -13.71 -44.69
N ILE A 14 -23.06 -14.33 -45.85
CA ILE A 14 -21.73 -14.82 -46.25
C ILE A 14 -20.74 -13.65 -46.41
N TYR A 15 -21.17 -12.53 -46.98
CA TYR A 15 -20.33 -11.32 -47.08
C TYR A 15 -19.93 -10.77 -45.70
N PHE A 16 -20.85 -10.77 -44.72
CA PHE A 16 -20.53 -10.35 -43.36
C PHE A 16 -19.53 -11.27 -42.66
N ILE A 17 -19.65 -12.59 -42.84
CA ILE A 17 -18.66 -13.55 -42.31
C ILE A 17 -17.29 -13.31 -42.95
N PHE A 18 -17.24 -13.07 -44.27
CA PHE A 18 -15.99 -12.84 -44.98
C PHE A 18 -15.30 -11.53 -44.54
N LEU A 19 -16.08 -10.44 -44.38
CA LEU A 19 -15.58 -9.17 -43.84
C LEU A 19 -15.07 -9.31 -42.39
N PHE A 20 -15.76 -10.09 -41.56
CA PHE A 20 -15.34 -10.34 -40.19
C PHE A 20 -14.05 -11.17 -40.11
N LEU A 21 -13.89 -12.17 -40.98
CA LEU A 21 -12.65 -12.95 -41.08
C LEU A 21 -11.48 -12.11 -41.59
N LEU A 22 -11.70 -11.25 -42.59
CA LEU A 22 -10.68 -10.30 -43.06
C LEU A 22 -10.26 -9.31 -41.95
N TYR A 23 -11.21 -8.84 -41.13
CA TYR A 23 -10.93 -7.98 -39.99
C TYR A 23 -10.13 -8.70 -38.89
N LEU A 24 -10.45 -9.97 -38.60
CA LEU A 24 -9.66 -10.81 -37.68
C LEU A 24 -8.24 -11.05 -38.19
N ILE A 25 -8.08 -11.32 -39.49
CA ILE A 25 -6.77 -11.48 -40.12
C ILE A 25 -5.97 -10.16 -40.06
N TYR A 26 -6.61 -9.01 -40.28
CA TYR A 26 -5.98 -7.70 -40.13
C TYR A 26 -5.53 -7.43 -38.69
N LEU A 27 -6.35 -7.76 -37.69
CA LEU A 27 -5.97 -7.65 -36.27
C LEU A 27 -4.83 -8.59 -35.88
N LEU A 28 -4.81 -9.81 -36.42
CA LEU A 28 -3.72 -10.77 -36.17
C LEU A 28 -2.42 -10.33 -36.85
N ASN A 29 -2.50 -9.77 -38.07
CA ASN A 29 -1.33 -9.26 -38.80
C ASN A 29 -0.78 -7.94 -38.23
N THR A 30 -1.63 -7.09 -37.62
CA THR A 30 -1.18 -5.89 -36.88
C THR A 30 -0.62 -6.21 -35.49
N CYS A 31 -0.79 -7.44 -34.99
CA CYS A 31 -0.13 -7.94 -33.78
C CYS A 31 1.21 -8.65 -34.04
N LEU A 32 1.64 -8.82 -35.30
CA LEU A 32 2.86 -9.58 -35.66
C LEU A 32 3.91 -8.81 -36.48
N VAL A 33 3.88 -7.48 -36.46
CA VAL A 33 4.96 -6.59 -36.93
C VAL A 33 4.97 -5.42 -35.94
N ASP A 34 5.92 -5.26 -35.02
CA ASP A 34 7.32 -4.95 -35.29
C ASP A 34 8.18 -5.24 -34.04
N GLU A 35 8.92 -6.34 -34.05
CA GLU A 35 10.17 -6.46 -33.30
C GLU A 35 11.20 -7.14 -34.21
N LYS A 36 12.26 -6.39 -34.53
CA LYS A 36 13.55 -6.76 -35.18
C LYS A 36 13.69 -6.46 -36.67
N LYS A 37 14.37 -5.34 -36.96
CA LYS A 37 15.75 -5.33 -37.51
C LYS A 37 16.31 -3.90 -37.56
N PHE A 38 17.33 -3.60 -36.76
CA PHE A 38 18.52 -2.93 -37.28
C PHE A 38 19.74 -3.32 -36.46
N ASN A 39 20.64 -4.03 -37.11
CA ASN A 39 21.91 -4.50 -36.57
C ASN A 39 22.97 -3.76 -37.38
N PHE A 40 23.68 -2.81 -36.77
CA PHE A 40 24.91 -2.27 -37.35
C PHE A 40 25.99 -2.31 -36.27
N LYS A 41 26.96 -3.20 -36.48
CA LYS A 41 28.25 -3.20 -35.78
C LYS A 41 29.03 -1.98 -36.26
N THR A 42 29.35 -1.07 -35.35
CA THR A 42 30.61 -0.34 -35.43
C THR A 42 31.17 -0.14 -34.04
N PHE A 43 32.32 -0.76 -33.82
CA PHE A 43 33.26 -0.50 -32.73
C PHE A 43 33.82 0.92 -32.91
N PHE A 44 33.86 1.75 -31.86
CA PHE A 44 35.00 2.58 -31.42
C PHE A 44 34.59 3.56 -30.29
N ASN A 45 35.50 3.70 -29.33
CA ASN A 45 35.51 4.66 -28.22
C ASN A 45 35.08 6.08 -28.59
N ALA A 46 34.37 6.77 -27.68
CA ALA A 46 34.62 8.19 -27.43
C ALA A 46 33.95 8.67 -26.13
N HIS A 47 34.78 9.30 -25.30
CA HIS A 47 34.40 10.25 -24.28
C HIS A 47 33.49 11.39 -24.81
N HIS A 48 32.64 11.88 -23.89
CA HIS A 48 32.25 13.28 -23.71
C HIS A 48 31.17 13.97 -24.59
N ILE A 49 30.33 14.73 -23.86
CA ILE A 49 29.61 15.99 -24.19
C ILE A 49 28.13 15.89 -24.59
N SER A 50 27.29 16.36 -23.67
CA SER A 50 26.26 17.40 -23.91
C SER A 50 25.89 17.98 -22.53
N SER A 51 26.45 19.09 -22.03
CA SER A 51 26.34 20.48 -22.47
C SER A 51 24.90 20.96 -22.72
N TYR A 52 24.17 21.18 -21.63
CA TYR A 52 23.22 22.29 -21.57
C TYR A 52 23.56 23.19 -20.38
N LYS A 53 24.28 24.28 -20.69
CA LYS A 53 24.20 25.52 -19.91
C LYS A 53 22.87 26.18 -20.25
N SER A 54 22.04 26.43 -19.26
CA SER A 54 21.22 27.63 -19.25
C SER A 54 21.20 28.18 -17.83
N ALA A 55 21.70 29.40 -17.72
CA ALA A 55 21.83 30.16 -16.49
C ALA A 55 20.47 30.80 -16.14
N THR A 56 20.23 30.91 -14.84
CA THR A 56 19.29 31.86 -14.20
C THR A 56 17.81 31.54 -14.46
N ILE A 57 17.02 31.24 -13.43
CA ILE A 57 16.31 32.26 -12.64
C ILE A 57 16.11 31.76 -11.20
N ARG A 58 16.66 32.52 -10.24
CA ARG A 58 16.12 32.63 -8.88
C ARG A 58 14.73 33.23 -9.01
N PHE A 59 13.67 32.49 -8.67
CA PHE A 59 12.41 33.07 -8.17
C PHE A 59 11.47 31.92 -7.79
N VAL A 60 11.43 31.52 -6.53
CA VAL A 60 10.19 31.26 -5.76
C VAL A 60 10.55 31.38 -4.27
N SER A 61 10.65 32.62 -3.80
CA SER A 61 10.37 32.98 -2.40
C SER A 61 9.06 33.75 -2.43
N LEU A 62 7.92 33.08 -2.64
CA LEU A 62 6.63 33.78 -2.59
C LEU A 62 5.40 32.89 -2.40
N LEU A 63 5.54 31.71 -1.79
CA LEU A 63 4.41 31.04 -1.18
C LEU A 63 4.90 30.48 0.15
N GLY A 64 4.46 31.10 1.25
CA GLY A 64 4.80 30.75 2.63
C GLY A 64 4.35 29.34 3.02
N TYR A 65 4.97 28.34 2.41
CA TYR A 65 4.92 26.97 2.88
C TYR A 65 5.85 26.89 4.08
N LYS A 66 5.29 26.80 5.28
CA LYS A 66 6.04 26.50 6.51
C LYS A 66 6.81 25.20 6.26
N THR A 67 8.10 25.32 5.92
CA THR A 67 9.03 24.20 5.98
C THR A 67 9.13 23.79 7.45
N ASP A 68 8.95 22.49 7.70
CA ASP A 68 9.15 21.91 9.03
C ASP A 68 10.63 22.08 9.39
N ASP A 69 10.93 23.01 10.30
CA ASP A 69 12.27 23.43 10.76
C ASP A 69 13.16 22.23 11.16
N SER A 70 12.53 21.12 11.56
CA SER A 70 13.21 19.86 11.84
C SER A 70 13.83 19.19 10.62
N LEU A 71 13.17 19.28 9.45
CA LEU A 71 13.64 18.70 8.19
C LEU A 71 14.90 19.44 7.71
N GLU A 72 14.92 20.77 7.88
CA GLU A 72 15.99 21.66 7.46
C GLU A 72 17.28 21.44 8.29
N SER A 73 17.12 21.17 9.60
CA SER A 73 18.23 20.79 10.48
C SER A 73 18.94 19.48 10.06
N LYS A 74 18.19 18.50 9.52
CA LYS A 74 18.73 17.22 9.03
C LYS A 74 19.51 17.41 7.72
N TYR A 75 19.09 18.31 6.84
CA TYR A 75 19.84 18.64 5.62
C TYR A 75 21.07 19.53 5.87
N ARG A 76 21.09 20.37 6.91
CA ARG A 76 22.29 21.17 7.25
C ARG A 76 23.51 20.31 7.59
N ARG A 77 23.33 19.20 8.30
CA ARG A 77 24.45 18.28 8.63
C ARG A 77 25.02 17.56 7.40
N LEU A 78 24.18 17.30 6.39
CA LEU A 78 24.55 16.58 5.17
C LEU A 78 25.34 17.44 4.19
N LYS A 79 25.09 18.76 4.16
CA LYS A 79 25.82 19.72 3.33
C LYS A 79 27.32 19.77 3.66
N ASN A 80 27.70 19.44 4.91
CA ASN A 80 29.09 19.44 5.36
C ASN A 80 29.90 18.22 4.86
N GLN A 81 29.27 17.26 4.17
CA GLN A 81 29.91 16.00 3.72
C GLN A 81 29.97 15.84 2.19
N ASN A 82 29.74 16.89 1.40
CA ASN A 82 29.65 16.85 -0.07
C ASN A 82 28.60 15.86 -0.64
N LEU A 83 27.67 15.36 0.19
CA LEU A 83 26.61 14.47 -0.24
C LEU A 83 25.48 15.28 -0.89
N VAL A 84 25.10 14.93 -2.12
CA VAL A 84 24.00 15.58 -2.86
C VAL A 84 22.70 14.79 -2.62
N PRO A 85 21.73 15.33 -1.86
CA PRO A 85 20.45 14.65 -1.66
C PRO A 85 19.65 14.62 -2.97
N THR A 86 19.12 13.45 -3.33
CA THR A 86 18.32 13.27 -4.55
C THR A 86 17.02 12.53 -4.22
N LYS A 87 15.94 12.84 -4.95
CA LYS A 87 14.70 12.09 -4.83
C LYS A 87 14.80 10.79 -5.63
N ARG A 88 14.47 9.68 -4.99
CA ARG A 88 14.52 8.34 -5.57
C ARG A 88 13.16 7.66 -5.43
N LEU A 89 12.91 6.63 -6.24
CA LEU A 89 11.75 5.77 -6.03
C LEU A 89 11.93 4.97 -4.73
N PRO A 90 10.83 4.54 -4.07
CA PRO A 90 10.94 3.82 -2.80
C PRO A 90 11.64 2.46 -2.92
N ASP A 91 12.56 2.20 -2.00
CA ASP A 91 13.21 0.89 -1.82
C ASP A 91 12.32 -0.08 -1.04
N ALA A 92 11.41 0.46 -0.22
CA ALA A 92 10.46 -0.30 0.56
C ALA A 92 9.08 0.39 0.68
N LEU A 93 8.02 -0.41 0.72
CA LEU A 93 6.63 0.05 0.77
C LEU A 93 5.88 -0.59 1.94
N ILE A 94 5.21 0.23 2.76
CA ILE A 94 4.20 -0.26 3.70
C ILE A 94 2.85 -0.30 2.96
N ILE A 95 2.50 -1.48 2.45
CA ILE A 95 1.38 -1.68 1.53
C ILE A 95 0.04 -1.89 2.23
N GLY A 96 0.04 -2.13 3.54
CA GLY A 96 -1.17 -2.52 4.26
C GLY A 96 -0.93 -2.81 5.74
N VAL A 97 -1.97 -3.16 6.48
CA VAL A 97 -3.40 -3.13 6.10
C VAL A 97 -4.07 -1.92 6.78
N LYS A 98 -5.12 -1.37 6.16
CA LYS A 98 -5.90 -0.27 6.74
C LYS A 98 -6.28 -0.63 8.19
N LYS A 99 -6.12 0.33 9.11
CA LYS A 99 -6.41 0.21 10.55
C LYS A 99 -5.51 -0.68 11.40
N CYS A 100 -4.46 -1.29 10.84
CA CYS A 100 -3.62 -2.24 11.58
C CYS A 100 -2.39 -1.62 12.25
N GLY A 101 -2.19 -0.30 12.21
CA GLY A 101 -1.02 0.35 12.82
C GLY A 101 0.05 0.81 11.84
N THR A 102 -0.26 0.86 10.54
CA THR A 102 0.69 1.27 9.50
C THR A 102 1.33 2.65 9.76
N ARG A 103 0.58 3.62 10.32
CA ARG A 103 1.14 4.93 10.70
C ARG A 103 2.13 4.80 11.86
N ALA A 104 1.83 3.98 12.88
CA ALA A 104 2.74 3.75 14.00
C ALA A 104 4.06 3.19 13.49
N LEU A 105 4.00 2.13 12.68
CA LEU A 105 5.18 1.53 12.06
C LEU A 105 6.05 2.56 11.31
N LEU A 106 5.42 3.41 10.48
CA LEU A 106 6.17 4.42 9.73
C LEU A 106 6.83 5.47 10.64
N GLU A 107 6.13 5.94 11.67
CA GLU A 107 6.70 6.88 12.64
C GLU A 107 7.84 6.27 13.44
N PHE A 108 7.73 5.00 13.81
CA PHE A 108 8.79 4.28 14.53
C PHE A 108 10.03 4.12 13.63
N LEU A 109 9.84 3.72 12.37
CA LEU A 109 10.91 3.60 11.38
C LEU A 109 11.65 4.93 11.13
N ARG A 110 10.96 6.06 11.17
CA ARG A 110 11.57 7.39 10.96
C ARG A 110 12.54 7.81 12.07
N LEU A 111 12.58 7.08 13.19
CA LEU A 111 13.63 7.25 14.20
C LEU A 111 15.00 6.80 13.68
N HIS A 112 15.04 5.87 12.72
CA HIS A 112 16.30 5.40 12.16
C HIS A 112 16.93 6.50 11.29
N PRO A 113 18.23 6.84 11.46
CA PRO A 113 18.90 7.88 10.68
C PRO A 113 18.89 7.57 9.18
N ASP A 114 18.94 6.28 8.83
CA ASP A 114 18.97 5.81 7.45
C ASP A 114 17.60 5.60 6.79
N VAL A 115 16.52 6.04 7.44
CA VAL A 115 15.17 5.97 6.86
C VAL A 115 14.64 7.35 6.56
N ARG A 116 14.13 7.54 5.34
CA ARG A 116 13.37 8.72 4.94
C ARG A 116 12.09 8.28 4.27
N ALA A 117 10.99 8.92 4.64
CA ALA A 117 9.68 8.53 4.13
C ALA A 117 8.79 9.69 3.74
N ALA A 118 7.96 9.48 2.71
CA ALA A 118 6.88 10.38 2.36
C ALA A 118 5.94 10.58 3.58
N GLY A 119 5.62 11.84 3.89
CA GLY A 119 4.80 12.17 5.06
C GLY A 119 3.32 11.79 4.92
N SER A 120 2.81 11.79 3.68
CA SER A 120 1.43 11.48 3.31
C SER A 120 1.32 10.16 2.55
N GLU A 121 0.10 9.61 2.46
CA GLU A 121 -0.20 8.46 1.61
C GLU A 121 -0.25 8.93 0.16
N VAL A 122 0.66 8.43 -0.68
CA VAL A 122 0.84 8.97 -2.04
C VAL A 122 -0.22 8.45 -3.00
N HIS A 123 -0.79 7.27 -2.74
CA HIS A 123 -1.85 6.67 -3.56
C HIS A 123 -1.47 6.52 -5.06
N PHE A 124 -0.20 6.20 -5.32
CA PHE A 124 0.27 6.04 -6.69
C PHE A 124 -0.24 4.75 -7.31
N PHE A 125 -0.02 3.60 -6.66
CA PHE A 125 -0.34 2.29 -7.26
C PHE A 125 -1.84 1.95 -7.29
N ASP A 126 -2.69 2.74 -6.62
CA ASP A 126 -4.15 2.59 -6.63
C ASP A 126 -4.86 3.71 -7.41
N LYS A 127 -4.56 4.99 -7.17
CA LYS A 127 -5.31 6.13 -7.76
C LYS A 127 -4.55 6.87 -8.86
N PHE A 128 -3.26 7.14 -8.66
CA PHE A 128 -2.50 8.09 -9.49
C PHE A 128 -1.48 7.45 -10.43
N TYR A 129 -1.60 6.15 -10.71
CA TYR A 129 -0.64 5.42 -11.54
C TYR A 129 -0.44 6.01 -12.93
N HIS A 130 -1.50 6.60 -13.51
CA HIS A 130 -1.47 7.27 -14.82
C HIS A 130 -0.53 8.48 -14.87
N LYS A 131 -0.10 9.03 -13.73
CA LYS A 131 0.82 10.18 -13.68
C LYS A 131 2.29 9.81 -13.92
N GLY A 132 2.61 8.52 -14.02
CA GLY A 132 3.96 8.04 -14.30
C GLY A 132 4.91 8.06 -13.10
N PHE A 133 6.04 7.37 -13.22
CA PHE A 133 7.02 7.22 -12.13
C PHE A 133 7.74 8.52 -11.78
N GLU A 134 7.88 9.44 -12.74
CA GLU A 134 8.45 10.76 -12.50
C GLU A 134 7.62 11.56 -11.48
N TRP A 135 6.30 11.60 -11.68
CA TRP A 135 5.39 12.21 -10.70
C TRP A 135 5.49 11.53 -9.33
N TYR A 136 5.65 10.20 -9.30
CA TYR A 136 5.76 9.45 -8.05
C TYR A 136 7.07 9.74 -7.31
N ARG A 137 8.20 9.78 -8.02
CA ARG A 137 9.52 10.15 -7.51
C ARG A 137 9.51 11.55 -6.89
N GLU A 138 8.82 12.50 -7.52
CA GLU A 138 8.70 13.86 -6.98
C GLU A 138 7.96 13.95 -5.64
N LYS A 139 7.16 12.93 -5.27
CA LYS A 139 6.50 12.84 -3.96
C LYS A 139 7.41 12.27 -2.87
N MET A 140 8.59 11.78 -3.21
CA MET A 140 9.54 11.22 -2.25
C MET A 140 10.42 12.31 -1.62
N PRO A 141 10.83 12.13 -0.35
CA PRO A 141 11.86 12.98 0.23
C PRO A 141 13.20 12.77 -0.50
N ALA A 142 14.06 13.79 -0.48
CA ALA A 142 15.43 13.61 -0.92
C ALA A 142 16.21 12.75 0.08
N THR A 143 17.02 11.84 -0.44
CA THR A 143 17.86 10.92 0.32
C THR A 143 19.30 11.00 -0.16
N ILE A 144 20.24 10.71 0.73
CA ILE A 144 21.65 10.49 0.39
C ILE A 144 21.91 9.00 0.15
N GLU A 145 23.15 8.66 -0.25
CA GLU A 145 23.58 7.27 -0.32
C GLU A 145 23.49 6.57 1.06
N GLY A 146 23.16 5.27 1.05
CA GLY A 146 22.92 4.46 2.26
C GLY A 146 21.52 4.60 2.87
N GLN A 147 20.79 5.70 2.61
CA GLN A 147 19.43 5.87 3.10
C GLN A 147 18.39 5.12 2.27
N ILE A 148 17.39 4.57 2.96
CA ILE A 148 16.22 3.91 2.38
C ILE A 148 15.09 4.93 2.22
N THR A 149 14.52 5.00 1.01
CA THR A 149 13.31 5.77 0.72
C THR A 149 12.07 4.90 0.90
N MET A 150 11.07 5.40 1.64
CA MET A 150 9.84 4.66 1.92
C MET A 150 8.56 5.49 1.71
N GLU A 151 7.45 4.80 1.51
CA GLU A 151 6.11 5.36 1.67
C GLU A 151 5.15 4.34 2.28
N LYS A 152 3.95 4.81 2.65
CA LYS A 152 2.91 4.00 3.24
C LYS A 152 1.55 4.34 2.66
N THR A 153 0.96 3.39 1.94
CA THR A 153 -0.41 3.50 1.41
C THR A 153 -1.18 2.20 1.67
N PRO A 154 -1.99 2.12 2.75
CA PRO A 154 -2.59 0.87 3.20
C PRO A 154 -3.60 0.22 2.24
N SER A 155 -4.12 0.99 1.28
CA SER A 155 -5.04 0.48 0.24
C SER A 155 -4.35 -0.40 -0.79
N TYR A 156 -3.02 -0.30 -0.97
CA TYR A 156 -2.30 -1.13 -1.93
C TYR A 156 -2.52 -2.61 -1.69
N TRP A 157 -2.58 -3.04 -0.42
CA TRP A 157 -2.83 -4.42 -0.02
C TRP A 157 -3.98 -5.06 -0.79
N VAL A 158 -5.11 -4.37 -0.89
CA VAL A 158 -6.33 -4.89 -1.51
C VAL A 158 -6.51 -4.52 -2.97
N THR A 159 -5.80 -3.49 -3.46
CA THR A 159 -5.83 -3.07 -4.87
C THR A 159 -5.36 -4.18 -5.79
N ARG A 160 -6.24 -4.63 -6.71
CA ARG A 160 -5.98 -5.79 -7.59
C ARG A 160 -4.77 -5.60 -8.51
N SER A 161 -4.57 -4.40 -9.01
CA SER A 161 -3.47 -4.05 -9.92
C SER A 161 -2.16 -3.71 -9.21
N ALA A 162 -2.17 -3.44 -7.90
CA ALA A 162 -1.00 -2.94 -7.19
C ALA A 162 0.20 -3.90 -7.25
N PRO A 163 0.08 -5.23 -7.02
CA PRO A 163 1.24 -6.13 -7.11
C PRO A 163 1.94 -6.08 -8.47
N ARG A 164 1.16 -6.03 -9.58
CA ARG A 164 1.72 -5.95 -10.93
C ARG A 164 2.45 -4.63 -11.16
N ARG A 165 1.85 -3.51 -10.73
CA ARG A 165 2.40 -2.17 -10.92
C ARG A 165 3.66 -1.95 -10.07
N VAL A 166 3.67 -2.43 -8.83
CA VAL A 166 4.83 -2.38 -7.94
C VAL A 166 5.97 -3.23 -8.50
N TYR A 167 5.67 -4.42 -9.02
CA TYR A 167 6.68 -5.29 -9.66
C TYR A 167 7.30 -4.63 -10.90
N ALA A 168 6.48 -3.95 -11.71
CA ALA A 168 6.96 -3.21 -12.88
C ALA A 168 7.86 -2.01 -12.52
N MET A 169 7.72 -1.45 -11.30
CA MET A 169 8.62 -0.42 -10.81
C MET A 169 9.97 -1.01 -10.41
N ASN A 170 9.95 -2.01 -9.52
CA ASN A 170 11.14 -2.65 -9.00
C ASN A 170 10.81 -4.03 -8.42
N PRO A 171 11.20 -5.15 -9.06
CA PRO A 171 11.01 -6.49 -8.52
C PRO A 171 11.71 -6.76 -7.18
N ALA A 172 12.76 -6.00 -6.86
CA ALA A 172 13.54 -6.14 -5.64
C ALA A 172 12.99 -5.32 -4.46
N VAL A 173 11.93 -4.53 -4.65
CA VAL A 173 11.33 -3.72 -3.59
C VAL A 173 10.93 -4.57 -2.38
N ARG A 174 11.15 -4.07 -1.18
CA ARG A 174 10.73 -4.72 0.07
C ARG A 174 9.31 -4.29 0.44
N LEU A 175 8.46 -5.24 0.79
CA LEU A 175 7.06 -5.01 1.11
C LEU A 175 6.80 -5.29 2.57
N LEU A 176 6.11 -4.37 3.25
CA LEU A 176 5.73 -4.52 4.64
C LEU A 176 4.21 -4.44 4.75
N ALA A 177 3.60 -5.38 5.46
CA ALA A 177 2.19 -5.32 5.80
C ALA A 177 1.98 -5.57 7.30
N VAL A 178 1.37 -4.60 7.97
CA VAL A 178 0.92 -4.74 9.35
C VAL A 178 -0.47 -5.35 9.34
N VAL A 179 -0.63 -6.48 10.00
CA VAL A 179 -1.91 -7.18 10.17
C VAL A 179 -2.37 -7.11 11.61
N ARG A 180 -3.66 -7.30 11.82
CA ARG A 180 -4.33 -7.23 13.12
C ARG A 180 -5.49 -8.21 13.07
N ASP A 181 -5.94 -8.70 14.21
CA ASP A 181 -7.20 -9.43 14.34
C ASP A 181 -8.29 -8.78 13.44
N PRO A 182 -8.84 -9.53 12.46
CA PRO A 182 -9.82 -9.03 11.53
C PRO A 182 -11.06 -8.40 12.19
N VAL A 183 -11.49 -8.91 13.35
CA VAL A 183 -12.67 -8.41 14.08
C VAL A 183 -12.37 -7.03 14.63
N THR A 184 -11.33 -6.90 15.46
CA THR A 184 -10.97 -5.58 16.01
C THR A 184 -10.53 -4.59 14.94
N ARG A 185 -9.97 -5.05 13.80
CA ARG A 185 -9.70 -4.20 12.64
C ARG A 185 -11.00 -3.69 12.00
N ALA A 186 -12.00 -4.54 11.81
CA ALA A 186 -13.30 -4.16 11.23
C ALA A 186 -13.99 -3.09 12.10
N ILE A 187 -14.02 -3.30 13.41
CA ILE A 187 -14.53 -2.34 14.39
C ILE A 187 -13.78 -1.02 14.27
N SER A 188 -12.44 -1.05 14.22
CA SER A 188 -11.63 0.17 14.07
C SER A 188 -11.89 0.92 12.77
N ASP A 189 -12.23 0.22 11.69
CA ASP A 189 -12.61 0.83 10.41
C ASP A 189 -13.97 1.52 10.50
N TYR A 190 -14.96 0.81 11.06
CA TYR A 190 -16.27 1.36 11.39
C TYR A 190 -16.15 2.61 12.27
N THR A 191 -15.40 2.56 13.38
CA THR A 191 -15.22 3.70 14.30
C THR A 191 -14.66 4.94 13.59
N GLN A 192 -13.77 4.76 12.61
CA GLN A 192 -13.28 5.90 11.82
C GLN A 192 -14.32 6.45 10.85
N SER A 193 -15.20 5.60 10.33
CA SER A 193 -16.29 6.02 9.45
C SER A 193 -17.38 6.74 10.24
N ALA A 194 -17.79 6.19 11.39
CA ALA A 194 -18.73 6.79 12.34
C ALA A 194 -18.22 8.15 12.84
N SER A 195 -16.93 8.30 13.13
CA SER A 195 -16.37 9.61 13.55
C SER A 195 -16.43 10.71 12.48
N LYS A 196 -16.75 10.36 11.22
CA LYS A 196 -16.93 11.29 10.11
C LYS A 196 -18.39 11.40 9.65
N ARG A 197 -19.24 10.47 10.09
CA ARG A 197 -20.64 10.32 9.69
C ARG A 197 -21.45 9.94 10.93
N PRO A 198 -21.90 10.93 11.72
CA PRO A 198 -22.62 10.65 12.97
C PRO A 198 -23.92 9.85 12.78
N SER A 199 -24.56 9.95 11.62
CA SER A 199 -25.79 9.21 11.27
C SER A 199 -25.54 7.80 10.71
N LEU A 200 -24.33 7.26 10.86
CA LEU A 200 -24.03 5.91 10.40
C LEU A 200 -24.81 4.89 11.25
N PRO A 201 -25.49 3.89 10.66
CA PRO A 201 -26.14 2.82 11.40
C PRO A 201 -25.15 2.09 12.32
N ARG A 202 -25.67 1.33 13.29
CA ARG A 202 -24.80 0.62 14.22
C ARG A 202 -23.91 -0.38 13.49
N PHE A 203 -22.82 -0.78 14.15
CA PHE A 203 -21.90 -1.76 13.59
C PHE A 203 -22.62 -3.07 13.27
N GLU A 204 -23.48 -3.54 14.17
CA GLU A 204 -24.22 -4.80 14.03
C GLU A 204 -25.14 -4.77 12.81
N ASP A 205 -25.86 -3.67 12.60
CA ASP A 205 -26.78 -3.46 11.48
C ASP A 205 -26.08 -3.48 10.11
N LEU A 206 -24.78 -3.18 10.08
CA LEU A 206 -23.96 -3.17 8.86
C LEU A 206 -23.12 -4.46 8.72
N ALA A 207 -22.77 -5.10 9.83
CA ALA A 207 -21.95 -6.30 9.85
C ALA A 207 -22.79 -7.57 9.59
N LEU A 208 -24.07 -7.53 9.93
CA LEU A 208 -24.99 -8.66 9.82
C LEU A 208 -26.14 -8.32 8.88
N VAL A 209 -26.56 -9.30 8.08
CA VAL A 209 -27.76 -9.22 7.25
C VAL A 209 -28.71 -10.37 7.62
N ASN A 210 -30.00 -10.11 7.55
CA ASN A 210 -31.01 -11.14 7.80
C ASN A 210 -30.94 -12.20 6.71
N SER A 211 -30.85 -13.46 7.10
CA SER A 211 -30.95 -14.62 6.23
C SER A 211 -32.41 -15.07 6.19
N THR A 212 -32.97 -15.18 4.99
CA THR A 212 -34.24 -15.84 4.73
C THR A 212 -34.08 -17.35 4.54
N VAL A 213 -32.84 -17.86 4.56
CA VAL A 213 -32.51 -19.27 4.35
C VAL A 213 -32.48 -19.96 5.72
N GLY A 214 -33.64 -20.42 6.17
CA GLY A 214 -33.80 -21.19 7.41
C GLY A 214 -35.27 -21.48 7.71
N TRP A 215 -35.56 -22.72 8.11
CA TRP A 215 -36.89 -23.16 8.52
C TRP A 215 -37.33 -22.39 9.80
N GLY A 216 -38.14 -21.34 9.64
CA GLY A 216 -38.98 -20.77 10.69
C GLY A 216 -38.32 -19.85 11.73
N GLY A 217 -37.07 -19.39 11.55
CA GLY A 217 -36.41 -18.46 12.48
C GLY A 217 -35.67 -17.31 11.78
N THR A 218 -35.68 -16.12 12.37
CA THR A 218 -34.88 -14.97 11.90
C THR A 218 -33.40 -15.20 12.28
N TRP A 219 -32.61 -15.74 11.35
CA TRP A 219 -31.17 -15.88 11.51
C TRP A 219 -30.45 -14.72 10.82
N SER A 220 -29.35 -14.20 11.38
CA SER A 220 -28.53 -13.19 10.71
C SER A 220 -27.11 -13.68 10.44
N VAL A 221 -26.62 -13.41 9.23
CA VAL A 221 -25.32 -13.88 8.71
C VAL A 221 -24.40 -12.69 8.50
N VAL A 222 -23.08 -12.94 8.52
CA VAL A 222 -22.08 -11.89 8.29
C VAL A 222 -22.15 -11.36 6.85
N ASP A 223 -22.27 -10.04 6.68
CA ASP A 223 -22.19 -9.39 5.38
C ASP A 223 -20.75 -9.32 4.87
N ALA A 224 -20.35 -10.34 4.10
CA ALA A 224 -19.05 -10.40 3.45
C ALA A 224 -18.82 -9.31 2.38
N SER A 225 -19.88 -8.61 1.94
CA SER A 225 -19.81 -7.53 0.97
C SER A 225 -19.44 -6.18 1.62
N TRP A 226 -19.73 -6.02 2.91
CA TRP A 226 -19.42 -4.80 3.65
C TRP A 226 -17.91 -4.57 3.72
N PRO A 227 -17.37 -3.41 3.29
CA PRO A 227 -15.92 -3.23 3.17
C PRO A 227 -15.14 -3.46 4.49
N PRO A 228 -15.59 -2.96 5.66
CA PRO A 228 -14.99 -3.31 6.94
C PRO A 228 -14.95 -4.81 7.24
N VAL A 229 -15.82 -5.65 6.69
CA VAL A 229 -15.69 -7.11 6.85
C VAL A 229 -14.76 -7.68 5.78
N ARG A 230 -15.02 -7.36 4.51
CA ARG A 230 -14.25 -7.88 3.37
C ARG A 230 -12.75 -7.64 3.47
N LEU A 231 -12.34 -6.48 4.01
CA LEU A 231 -10.92 -6.13 4.18
C LEU A 231 -10.18 -7.00 5.20
N GLY A 232 -10.89 -7.71 6.09
CA GLY A 232 -10.33 -8.61 7.09
C GLY A 232 -9.91 -9.97 6.53
N VAL A 233 -10.35 -10.33 5.33
CA VAL A 233 -10.01 -11.61 4.68
C VAL A 233 -8.62 -11.52 4.05
N TYR A 234 -7.56 -11.61 4.86
CA TYR A 234 -6.18 -11.33 4.45
C TYR A 234 -5.55 -12.37 3.50
N ALA A 235 -5.98 -13.63 3.57
CA ALA A 235 -5.46 -14.71 2.72
C ALA A 235 -5.58 -14.39 1.23
N ARG A 236 -6.68 -13.74 0.81
CA ARG A 236 -6.95 -13.40 -0.59
C ARG A 236 -5.95 -12.36 -1.15
N PRO A 237 -5.76 -11.19 -0.53
CA PRO A 237 -4.66 -10.28 -0.86
C PRO A 237 -3.28 -10.92 -0.78
N LEU A 238 -2.96 -11.65 0.30
CA LEU A 238 -1.63 -12.23 0.50
C LEU A 238 -1.26 -13.14 -0.67
N ARG A 239 -2.15 -14.06 -1.07
CA ARG A 239 -1.95 -14.93 -2.24
C ARG A 239 -1.71 -14.12 -3.53
N ARG A 240 -2.32 -12.95 -3.68
CA ARG A 240 -2.11 -12.08 -4.85
C ARG A 240 -0.71 -11.47 -4.86
N TRP A 241 -0.20 -11.03 -3.71
CA TRP A 241 1.14 -10.51 -3.57
C TRP A 241 2.19 -11.60 -3.76
N LEU A 242 2.00 -12.78 -3.16
CA LEU A 242 2.92 -13.93 -3.27
C LEU A 242 3.02 -14.50 -4.69
N ARG A 243 2.00 -14.31 -5.55
CA ARG A 243 2.10 -14.65 -6.99
C ARG A 243 3.05 -13.75 -7.79
N ARG A 244 3.51 -12.64 -7.22
CA ARG A 244 4.38 -11.67 -7.90
C ARG A 244 5.71 -11.46 -7.17
N PHE A 245 5.70 -11.56 -5.85
CA PHE A 245 6.89 -11.38 -5.03
C PHE A 245 7.18 -12.66 -4.25
N PRO A 246 8.45 -13.09 -4.17
CA PRO A 246 8.81 -14.19 -3.29
C PRO A 246 8.55 -13.80 -1.83
N ARG A 247 8.31 -14.79 -0.98
CA ARG A 247 8.01 -14.61 0.45
C ARG A 247 9.09 -13.78 1.18
N SER A 248 10.35 -13.89 0.76
CA SER A 248 11.50 -13.14 1.28
C SER A 248 11.44 -11.63 1.02
N ARG A 249 10.61 -11.16 0.09
CA ARG A 249 10.39 -9.72 -0.18
C ARG A 249 9.19 -9.14 0.56
N LEU A 250 8.47 -9.94 1.36
CA LEU A 250 7.28 -9.50 2.08
C LEU A 250 7.39 -9.83 3.57
N LEU A 251 7.41 -8.81 4.43
CA LEU A 251 7.34 -8.95 5.87
C LEU A 251 5.91 -8.70 6.38
N LEU A 252 5.39 -9.67 7.12
CA LEU A 252 4.16 -9.54 7.89
C LEU A 252 4.49 -9.19 9.34
N ILE A 253 3.85 -8.14 9.84
CA ILE A 253 4.10 -7.51 11.14
C ILE A 253 2.83 -7.64 11.96
N SER A 254 2.93 -8.09 13.21
CA SER A 254 1.77 -8.18 14.10
C SER A 254 1.47 -6.79 14.68
N GLY A 255 0.27 -6.30 14.44
CA GLY A 255 -0.21 -5.04 15.00
C GLY A 255 -0.37 -5.12 16.51
N GLU A 256 -0.75 -6.27 17.05
CA GLU A 256 -0.84 -6.55 18.48
C GLU A 256 0.55 -6.47 19.13
N ARG A 257 1.55 -7.15 18.56
CA ARG A 257 2.93 -7.08 19.05
C ARG A 257 3.54 -5.70 18.86
N LEU A 258 3.20 -4.97 17.79
CA LEU A 258 3.66 -3.60 17.59
C LEU A 258 3.14 -2.64 18.69
N VAL A 259 2.04 -2.99 19.36
CA VAL A 259 1.52 -2.26 20.53
C VAL A 259 2.14 -2.78 21.82
N ALA A 260 2.19 -4.09 22.01
CA ALA A 260 2.65 -4.71 23.26
C ALA A 260 4.17 -4.62 23.45
N ASP A 261 4.94 -4.84 22.39
CA ASP A 261 6.40 -4.81 22.36
C ASP A 261 6.90 -4.22 21.03
N PRO A 262 6.84 -2.88 20.88
CA PRO A 262 7.28 -2.20 19.66
C PRO A 262 8.77 -2.44 19.38
N ALA A 263 9.61 -2.61 20.40
CA ALA A 263 11.05 -2.79 20.23
C ALA A 263 11.38 -4.12 19.53
N ALA A 264 10.76 -5.22 19.97
CA ALA A 264 10.98 -6.53 19.34
C ALA A 264 10.47 -6.58 17.89
N GLU A 265 9.28 -6.01 17.60
CA GLU A 265 8.81 -5.93 16.21
C GLU A 265 9.71 -5.03 15.36
N MET A 266 10.21 -3.92 15.91
CA MET A 266 11.15 -3.04 15.20
C MET A 266 12.51 -3.69 14.95
N ALA A 267 12.97 -4.61 15.79
CA ALA A 267 14.19 -5.38 15.53
C ALA A 267 14.05 -6.24 14.26
N ARG A 268 12.91 -6.93 14.11
CA ARG A 268 12.58 -7.73 12.91
C ARG A 268 12.46 -6.87 11.66
N VAL A 269 11.84 -5.70 11.78
CA VAL A 269 11.68 -4.76 10.66
C VAL A 269 13.03 -4.21 10.20
N GLN A 270 13.90 -3.79 11.12
CA GLN A 270 15.23 -3.28 10.80
C GLN A 270 16.06 -4.34 10.07
N GLU A 271 16.07 -5.58 10.58
CA GLU A 271 16.76 -6.70 9.95
C GLU A 271 16.24 -6.98 8.53
N PHE A 272 14.92 -7.04 8.35
CA PHE A 272 14.32 -7.25 7.04
C PHE A 272 14.69 -6.16 6.02
N LEU A 273 14.80 -4.91 6.49
CA LEU A 273 15.23 -3.77 5.67
C LEU A 273 16.75 -3.72 5.43
N GLY A 274 17.54 -4.55 6.12
CA GLY A 274 19.00 -4.51 6.08
C GLY A 274 19.59 -3.31 6.83
N LEU A 275 18.87 -2.80 7.83
CA LEU A 275 19.28 -1.67 8.66
C LEU A 275 19.95 -2.17 9.95
N LYS A 276 20.85 -1.35 10.50
CA LYS A 276 21.40 -1.57 11.84
C LYS A 276 20.26 -1.50 12.88
N ARG A 277 20.32 -2.35 13.91
CA ARG A 277 19.32 -2.35 14.99
C ARG A 277 19.59 -1.19 15.97
N LEU A 278 19.16 0.00 15.60
CA LEU A 278 19.31 1.23 16.40
C LEU A 278 18.04 1.57 17.19
N ILE A 279 16.87 1.24 16.66
CA ILE A 279 15.60 1.43 17.34
C ILE A 279 15.42 0.28 18.34
N THR A 280 15.44 0.63 19.63
CA THR A 280 15.28 -0.27 20.77
C THR A 280 14.18 0.20 21.72
N ASP A 281 13.93 -0.57 22.77
CA ASP A 281 13.12 -0.24 23.95
C ASP A 281 13.27 1.21 24.46
N LYS A 282 14.49 1.73 24.50
CA LYS A 282 14.84 3.11 24.93
C LYS A 282 14.20 4.23 24.10
N HIS A 283 13.56 3.91 22.98
CA HIS A 283 12.87 4.90 22.14
C HIS A 283 11.38 5.00 22.47
N PHE A 284 10.86 4.07 23.26
CA PHE A 284 9.44 3.92 23.53
C PHE A 284 9.12 4.14 25.00
N TYR A 285 7.92 4.63 25.26
CA TYR A 285 7.29 4.58 26.58
C TYR A 285 5.80 4.27 26.42
N PHE A 286 5.21 3.58 27.38
CA PHE A 286 3.79 3.29 27.34
C PHE A 286 2.98 4.42 27.97
N ASN A 287 1.99 4.95 27.24
CA ASN A 287 1.08 5.95 27.79
C ASN A 287 -0.22 5.26 28.22
N SER A 288 -0.39 5.05 29.53
CA SER A 288 -1.55 4.34 30.09
C SER A 288 -2.88 5.04 29.80
N THR A 289 -2.92 6.39 29.81
CA THR A 289 -4.12 7.16 29.46
C THR A 289 -4.53 6.95 28.00
N LYS A 290 -3.55 6.83 27.11
CA LYS A 290 -3.78 6.58 25.69
C LYS A 290 -4.03 5.09 25.39
N GLY A 291 -3.43 4.19 26.17
CA GLY A 291 -3.43 2.75 25.95
C GLY A 291 -2.52 2.30 24.79
N PHE A 292 -1.52 3.11 24.41
CA PHE A 292 -0.61 2.81 23.30
C PHE A 292 0.83 3.24 23.60
N PRO A 293 1.83 2.58 23.00
CA PRO A 293 3.21 3.04 23.05
C PRO A 293 3.35 4.38 22.30
N CYS A 294 4.18 5.25 22.87
CA CYS A 294 4.55 6.55 22.35
C CYS A 294 6.08 6.64 22.22
N LEU A 295 6.55 7.64 21.48
CA LEU A 295 7.96 7.86 21.23
C LEU A 295 8.54 8.82 22.27
N LEU A 296 9.65 8.47 22.92
CA LEU A 296 10.34 9.38 23.84
C LEU A 296 10.94 10.60 23.11
N LYS A 297 11.34 10.39 21.87
CA LYS A 297 11.80 11.41 20.93
C LYS A 297 11.30 11.03 19.54
N SER A 298 10.87 12.00 18.73
CA SER A 298 10.50 11.75 17.32
C SER A 298 11.58 12.27 16.37
N GLU A 299 11.48 11.96 15.07
CA GLU A 299 12.47 12.38 14.05
C GLU A 299 12.77 13.88 14.11
N GLY A 300 11.74 14.70 14.40
CA GLY A 300 11.83 16.16 14.40
C GLY A 300 11.57 16.85 15.74
N LYS A 301 11.30 16.11 16.82
CA LYS A 301 11.02 16.70 18.15
C LYS A 301 11.84 16.02 19.22
N SER A 302 12.50 16.84 20.04
CA SER A 302 13.23 16.42 21.24
C SER A 302 12.31 15.96 22.37
N THR A 303 11.02 16.30 22.32
CA THR A 303 10.04 15.98 23.34
C THR A 303 9.26 14.70 23.04
N PRO A 304 8.72 14.03 24.08
CA PRO A 304 7.86 12.86 23.92
C PRO A 304 6.68 13.13 22.96
N HIS A 305 6.45 12.17 22.07
CA HIS A 305 5.45 12.26 21.02
C HIS A 305 4.59 10.99 20.95
N CYS A 306 3.32 11.14 21.31
CA CYS A 306 2.29 10.16 21.00
C CYS A 306 1.66 10.44 19.64
N LEU A 307 1.19 9.38 18.97
CA LEU A 307 0.34 9.53 17.79
C LEU A 307 -0.92 10.36 18.13
N GLY A 308 -1.35 11.21 17.20
CA GLY A 308 -2.46 12.13 17.41
C GLY A 308 -3.81 11.46 17.75
N LYS A 309 -4.81 12.27 18.13
CA LYS A 309 -6.14 11.83 18.58
C LYS A 309 -6.87 10.88 17.61
N THR A 310 -6.53 10.93 16.33
CA THR A 310 -7.10 10.05 15.30
C THR A 310 -6.52 8.63 15.29
N LYS A 311 -5.57 8.31 16.18
CA LYS A 311 -4.93 6.99 16.34
C LYS A 311 -5.19 6.49 17.76
N GLY A 312 -5.75 5.28 17.87
CA GLY A 312 -6.26 4.74 19.14
C GLY A 312 -7.59 5.36 19.55
N ARG A 313 -8.59 5.36 18.65
CA ARG A 313 -9.95 5.82 19.01
C ARG A 313 -10.60 4.79 19.93
N ASN A 314 -11.40 5.25 20.89
CA ASN A 314 -12.28 4.37 21.65
C ASN A 314 -13.25 3.69 20.68
N HIS A 315 -13.31 2.37 20.77
CA HIS A 315 -14.25 1.59 19.99
C HIS A 315 -15.61 1.60 20.69
N PRO A 316 -16.73 1.63 19.93
CA PRO A 316 -18.05 1.48 20.52
C PRO A 316 -18.18 0.07 21.13
N TYR A 317 -19.10 -0.06 22.08
CA TYR A 317 -19.55 -1.38 22.52
C TYR A 317 -20.19 -2.11 21.33
N ILE A 318 -19.80 -3.37 21.14
CA ILE A 318 -20.35 -4.26 20.12
C ILE A 318 -20.94 -5.46 20.83
N ASP A 319 -22.14 -5.87 20.41
CA ASP A 319 -22.80 -7.05 20.94
C ASP A 319 -21.88 -8.31 20.88
N PRO A 320 -21.69 -9.05 21.99
CA PRO A 320 -20.84 -10.22 22.04
C PRO A 320 -21.21 -11.34 21.04
N VAL A 321 -22.50 -11.52 20.74
CA VAL A 321 -22.96 -12.49 19.74
C VAL A 321 -22.49 -12.07 18.35
N THR A 322 -22.52 -10.77 18.05
CA THR A 322 -21.97 -10.23 16.79
C THR A 322 -20.46 -10.45 16.71
N ILE A 323 -19.73 -10.26 17.81
CA ILE A 323 -18.28 -10.53 17.87
C ILE A 323 -18.00 -12.01 17.57
N GLU A 324 -18.71 -12.93 18.22
CA GLU A 324 -18.47 -14.36 18.04
C GLU A 324 -18.79 -14.80 16.61
N ARG A 325 -19.91 -14.35 16.03
CA ARG A 325 -20.23 -14.64 14.62
C ARG A 325 -19.16 -14.13 13.65
N LEU A 326 -18.58 -12.96 13.92
CA LEU A 326 -17.47 -12.46 13.10
C LEU A 326 -16.21 -13.31 13.27
N ARG A 327 -15.89 -13.77 14.49
CA ARG A 327 -14.76 -14.69 14.73
C ARG A 327 -14.95 -15.99 13.98
N GLU A 328 -16.12 -16.62 14.11
CA GLU A 328 -16.50 -17.83 13.37
C GLU A 328 -16.36 -17.63 11.85
N TYR A 329 -16.86 -16.50 11.34
CA TYR A 329 -16.72 -16.15 9.92
C TYR A 329 -15.24 -16.01 9.49
N TYR A 330 -14.40 -15.38 10.30
CA TYR A 330 -12.99 -15.17 9.94
C TYR A 330 -12.09 -16.38 10.15
N ARG A 331 -12.43 -17.29 11.08
CA ARG A 331 -11.61 -18.45 11.46
C ARG A 331 -11.02 -19.23 10.29
N PRO A 332 -11.81 -19.73 9.30
CA PRO A 332 -11.25 -20.46 8.16
C PRO A 332 -10.35 -19.58 7.27
N PHE A 333 -10.60 -18.27 7.20
CA PHE A 333 -9.74 -17.34 6.46
C PHE A 333 -8.44 -17.01 7.20
N ASN A 334 -8.46 -17.00 8.53
CA ASN A 334 -7.31 -16.82 9.40
C ASN A 334 -6.38 -18.02 9.31
N GLU A 335 -6.91 -19.23 9.45
CA GLU A 335 -6.16 -20.48 9.24
C GLU A 335 -5.46 -20.48 7.88
N ARG A 336 -6.21 -20.17 6.82
CA ARG A 336 -5.62 -20.08 5.48
C ARG A 336 -4.55 -18.98 5.36
N PHE A 337 -4.70 -17.87 6.08
CA PHE A 337 -3.69 -16.82 6.12
C PHE A 337 -2.43 -17.27 6.89
N TYR A 338 -2.59 -18.05 7.97
CA TYR A 338 -1.48 -18.61 8.74
C TYR A 338 -0.68 -19.63 7.92
N GLU A 339 -1.36 -20.52 7.21
CA GLU A 339 -0.73 -21.45 6.27
C GLU A 339 0.08 -20.70 5.19
N LEU A 340 -0.53 -19.72 4.52
CA LEU A 340 0.13 -18.97 3.45
C LEU A 340 1.28 -18.10 3.95
N SER A 341 1.19 -17.62 5.19
CA SER A 341 2.23 -16.78 5.79
C SER A 341 3.34 -17.58 6.46
N GLY A 342 3.07 -18.81 6.90
CA GLY A 342 3.94 -19.56 7.81
C GLY A 342 4.01 -18.95 9.21
N ILE A 343 3.03 -18.12 9.60
CA ILE A 343 2.98 -17.43 10.90
C ILE A 343 1.57 -17.54 11.46
N ASN A 344 1.44 -18.12 12.65
CA ASN A 344 0.20 -18.07 13.42
C ASN A 344 0.18 -16.77 14.25
N PHE A 345 -0.83 -15.93 14.04
CA PHE A 345 -0.98 -14.66 14.77
C PHE A 345 -1.83 -14.77 16.03
N GLY A 346 -2.39 -15.95 16.33
CA GLY A 346 -3.16 -16.20 17.54
C GLY A 346 -4.46 -15.41 17.63
N TRP A 347 -5.11 -15.12 16.49
CA TRP A 347 -6.42 -14.47 16.51
C TRP A 347 -7.51 -15.50 16.86
N PRO A 348 -8.51 -15.11 17.67
CA PRO A 348 -9.57 -15.99 18.14
C PRO A 348 -10.56 -16.42 17.04
#